data_AF-A0A3Q0FG94-F1
#
_entry.id   AF-A0A3Q0FG94-F1
#
_cell.length_a   1.000
_cell.length_b   1.000
_cell.length_c   1.000
_cell.angle_alpha   90.00
_cell.angle_beta   90.00
_cell.angle_gamma   90.00
#
_symmetry.space_group_name_H-M   'P 1'
#
loop_
_entity.id
_entity.type
_entity.pdbx_description
1 polymer ?
#
loop_
_entity_poly.entity_id
_entity_poly.type
_entity_poly.pdbx_seq_one_letter_code
_entity_poly.pdbx_strand_id
1 'polypeptide(L)'
;MKRLRLLQLDDVKLIGDYGHIFKQLRWICWPGFPYKCIPKNFHLENVIAIDFKHSLLHLVWQGRVVLERLKFLNLSHSKYLIETPDFSGLPSLEQLILKDCPSLLQVHQSIADLSNIVLINLKDCTNLIYLPRKVYKLRSLKTLILSGCSKLRPLEKI
;
A
#
# COMPACT_ATOMS: atom_id res chain seq x y z
N MET A 1 0.62 25.27 9.59
CA MET A 1 0.59 24.34 10.75
C MET A 1 1.97 23.69 10.90
N LYS A 2 2.73 23.97 11.97
CA LYS A 2 4.14 23.50 12.09
C LYS A 2 4.33 22.18 12.86
N ARG A 3 3.26 21.51 13.31
CA ARG A 3 3.32 20.30 14.16
C ARG A 3 2.28 19.22 13.80
N LEU A 4 1.67 19.30 12.62
CA LEU A 4 0.65 18.34 12.23
C LEU A 4 1.31 16.96 12.07
N ARG A 5 0.85 15.98 12.86
CA ARG A 5 1.36 14.60 12.87
C ARG A 5 0.34 13.59 12.39
N LEU A 6 -0.94 13.88 12.58
CA LEU A 6 -2.06 13.09 12.09
C LEU A 6 -2.85 13.95 11.12
N LEU A 7 -3.07 13.44 9.92
CA LEU A 7 -4.02 13.98 8.96
C LEU A 7 -5.16 12.99 8.83
N GLN A 8 -6.36 13.42 9.19
CA GLN A 8 -7.58 12.65 8.98
C GLN A 8 -8.51 13.44 8.08
N LEU A 9 -8.88 12.84 6.95
CA LEU A 9 -9.72 13.42 5.92
C LEU A 9 -10.73 12.36 5.51
N ASP A 10 -11.98 12.77 5.26
CA ASP A 10 -13.06 11.85 4.91
C ASP A 10 -13.78 12.42 3.69
N ASP A 11 -13.69 11.72 2.55
CA ASP A 11 -14.34 12.07 1.28
C ASP A 11 -14.14 13.52 0.80
N VAL A 12 -13.01 14.15 1.16
CA VAL A 12 -12.63 15.50 0.71
C VAL A 12 -11.56 15.48 -0.38
N LYS A 13 -11.68 16.43 -1.32
CA LYS A 13 -10.64 16.75 -2.29
C LYS A 13 -9.93 18.02 -1.86
N LEU A 14 -8.65 17.91 -1.50
CA LEU A 14 -7.83 19.08 -1.24
C LEU A 14 -7.48 19.77 -2.58
N ILE A 15 -7.40 21.10 -2.58
CA ILE A 15 -6.89 21.90 -3.71
C ILE A 15 -5.83 22.85 -3.15
N GLY A 16 -4.69 23.00 -3.83
CA GLY A 16 -3.61 23.92 -3.44
C GLY A 16 -2.23 23.26 -3.35
N ASP A 17 -1.23 24.05 -2.91
CA ASP A 17 0.13 23.57 -2.68
C ASP A 17 0.30 23.00 -1.25
N TYR A 18 0.89 21.81 -1.18
CA TYR A 18 1.06 21.02 0.03
C TYR A 18 2.51 20.93 0.52
N GLY A 19 3.46 21.53 -0.21
CA GLY A 19 4.90 21.32 -0.06
C GLY A 19 5.47 21.56 1.36
N HIS A 20 4.78 22.39 2.17
CA HIS A 20 5.27 22.77 3.50
C HIS A 20 4.43 22.26 4.67
N ILE A 21 3.21 21.78 4.41
CA ILE A 21 2.24 21.48 5.48
C ILE A 21 2.47 20.07 6.07
N PHE A 22 2.98 19.15 5.25
CA PHE A 22 2.98 17.72 5.57
C PHE A 22 4.33 17.12 5.99
N LYS A 23 5.39 17.94 6.08
CA LYS A 23 6.74 17.47 6.40
C LYS A 23 6.86 16.72 7.74
N GLN A 24 5.96 16.97 8.69
CA GLN A 24 5.96 16.33 10.01
C GLN A 24 4.87 15.26 10.19
N LEU A 25 4.09 14.96 9.13
CA LEU A 25 3.07 13.93 9.21
C LEU A 25 3.69 12.58 9.52
N ARG A 26 3.01 11.85 10.40
CA ARG A 26 3.33 10.48 10.82
C ARG A 26 2.22 9.52 10.48
N TRP A 27 0.97 9.99 10.46
CA TRP A 27 -0.17 9.17 10.13
C TRP A 27 -1.09 9.94 9.19
N ILE A 28 -1.46 9.29 8.10
CA ILE A 28 -2.47 9.75 7.15
C ILE A 28 -3.60 8.73 7.15
N CYS A 29 -4.81 9.18 7.47
CA CYS A 29 -6.04 8.44 7.31
C CYS A 29 -6.92 9.22 6.34
N TRP A 30 -7.10 8.70 5.14
CA TRP A 30 -7.87 9.34 4.08
C TRP A 30 -8.67 8.30 3.29
N PRO A 31 -9.73 7.73 3.91
CA PRO A 31 -10.71 6.94 3.19
C PRO A 31 -11.24 7.70 1.98
N GLY A 32 -11.41 7.01 0.85
CA GLY A 32 -11.88 7.63 -0.38
C GLY A 32 -10.85 8.54 -1.05
N PHE A 33 -9.53 8.34 -0.81
CA PHE A 33 -8.46 9.15 -1.41
C PHE A 33 -8.71 9.39 -2.92
N PRO A 34 -8.88 10.66 -3.35
CA PRO A 34 -9.61 10.95 -4.58
C PRO A 34 -8.74 10.99 -5.84
N TYR A 35 -7.43 10.78 -5.73
CA TYR A 35 -6.50 10.87 -6.85
C TYR A 35 -6.17 9.48 -7.40
N LYS A 36 -5.90 9.43 -8.71
CA LYS A 36 -5.48 8.20 -9.40
C LYS A 36 -4.07 7.76 -9.03
N CYS A 37 -3.26 8.67 -8.51
CA CYS A 37 -1.89 8.46 -8.03
C CYS A 37 -1.56 9.53 -6.98
N ILE A 38 -0.70 9.20 -6.01
CA ILE A 38 -0.22 10.18 -5.02
C ILE A 38 0.65 11.22 -5.73
N PRO A 39 0.34 12.53 -5.60
CA PRO A 39 1.16 13.59 -6.18
C PRO A 39 2.59 13.64 -5.63
N LYS A 40 3.58 13.96 -6.47
CA LYS A 40 4.99 14.03 -6.08
C LYS A 40 5.30 15.08 -5.00
N ASN A 41 4.49 16.14 -4.90
CA ASN A 41 4.63 17.18 -3.88
C ASN A 41 4.02 16.78 -2.52
N PHE A 42 3.52 15.55 -2.39
CA PHE A 42 3.05 15.01 -1.13
C PHE A 42 4.26 14.48 -0.33
N HIS A 43 4.79 15.29 0.58
CA HIS A 43 5.96 14.93 1.39
C HIS A 43 5.61 13.87 2.43
N LEU A 44 6.00 12.62 2.17
CA LEU A 44 5.69 11.44 2.97
C LEU A 44 6.88 10.90 3.79
N GLU A 45 8.03 11.57 3.74
CA GLU A 45 9.33 11.10 4.29
C GLU A 45 9.24 10.64 5.77
N ASN A 46 8.40 11.27 6.57
CA ASN A 46 8.25 10.97 8.00
C ASN A 46 7.06 10.08 8.35
N VAL A 47 6.30 9.63 7.35
CA VAL A 47 5.05 8.90 7.55
C VAL A 47 5.33 7.47 8.00
N ILE A 48 4.59 7.07 9.02
CA ILE A 48 4.64 5.75 9.67
C ILE A 48 3.45 4.90 9.23
N ALA A 49 2.27 5.53 9.05
CA ALA A 49 1.06 4.83 8.67
C ALA A 49 0.29 5.61 7.59
N ILE A 50 -0.09 4.90 6.53
CA ILE A 50 -0.99 5.38 5.47
C ILE A 50 -2.21 4.46 5.44
N ASP A 51 -3.39 5.06 5.62
CA ASP A 51 -4.67 4.42 5.36
C ASP A 51 -5.39 5.17 4.24
N PHE A 52 -5.40 4.56 3.05
CA PHE A 52 -6.13 5.00 1.86
C PHE A 52 -7.16 3.94 1.45
N LYS A 53 -7.89 3.39 2.42
CA LYS A 53 -9.03 2.52 2.14
C LYS A 53 -10.00 3.19 1.15
N HIS A 54 -10.60 2.41 0.26
CA HIS A 54 -11.56 2.90 -0.75
C HIS A 54 -10.97 3.91 -1.76
N SER A 55 -9.64 3.97 -1.93
CA SER A 55 -9.03 4.96 -2.82
C SER A 55 -9.39 4.78 -4.29
N LEU A 56 -9.27 5.88 -5.04
CA LEU A 56 -9.35 5.92 -6.50
C LEU A 56 -8.00 5.62 -7.18
N LEU A 57 -7.02 5.11 -6.43
CA LEU A 57 -5.67 4.84 -6.94
C LEU A 57 -5.72 3.78 -8.04
N HIS A 58 -5.10 4.09 -9.16
CA HIS A 58 -4.70 3.12 -10.18
C HIS A 58 -3.25 2.67 -9.98
N LEU A 59 -2.40 3.61 -9.53
CA LEU A 59 -1.00 3.43 -9.16
C LEU A 59 -0.79 4.20 -7.85
N VAL A 60 -0.03 3.65 -6.90
CA VAL A 60 0.14 4.32 -5.60
C VAL A 60 1.08 5.54 -5.71
N TRP A 61 2.28 5.37 -6.25
CA TRP A 61 3.22 6.47 -6.49
C TRP A 61 3.91 6.37 -7.84
N GLN A 62 4.24 7.54 -8.41
CA GLN A 62 4.95 7.65 -9.69
C GLN A 62 6.48 7.65 -9.48
N GLY A 63 7.15 6.64 -10.03
CA GLY A 63 8.60 6.49 -9.92
C GLY A 63 9.04 5.96 -8.55
N ARG A 64 10.35 6.06 -8.27
CA ARG A 64 10.92 5.53 -7.02
C ARG A 64 10.59 6.45 -5.85
N VAL A 65 10.04 5.88 -4.78
CA VAL A 65 9.78 6.56 -3.51
C VAL A 65 10.52 5.81 -2.41
N VAL A 66 11.12 6.54 -1.47
CA VAL A 66 11.76 5.98 -0.27
C VAL A 66 11.00 6.48 0.95
N LEU A 67 10.33 5.57 1.65
CA LEU A 67 9.59 5.85 2.89
C LEU A 67 10.17 4.97 4.00
N GLU A 68 11.34 5.38 4.52
CA GLU A 68 12.12 4.58 5.48
C GLU A 68 11.36 4.23 6.76
N ARG A 69 10.33 5.01 7.10
CA ARG A 69 9.59 4.89 8.36
C ARG A 69 8.21 4.25 8.21
N LEU A 70 7.75 4.01 6.98
CA LEU A 70 6.41 3.48 6.74
C LEU A 70 6.33 2.05 7.24
N LYS A 71 5.47 1.82 8.23
CA LYS A 71 5.22 0.51 8.86
C LYS A 71 3.88 -0.07 8.46
N PHE A 72 2.89 0.78 8.17
CA PHE A 72 1.52 0.37 7.85
C PHE A 72 1.04 1.00 6.55
N LEU A 73 0.59 0.17 5.61
CA LEU A 73 -0.03 0.60 4.37
C LEU A 73 -1.36 -0.13 4.17
N ASN A 74 -2.46 0.61 4.25
CA ASN A 74 -3.80 0.11 3.94
C ASN A 74 -4.32 0.73 2.64
N LEU A 75 -4.57 -0.13 1.66
CA LEU A 75 -5.12 0.18 0.35
C LEU A 75 -6.39 -0.66 0.09
N SER A 76 -6.98 -1.26 1.12
CA SER A 76 -8.15 -2.14 0.96
C SER A 76 -9.32 -1.43 0.28
N HIS A 77 -10.14 -2.21 -0.44
CA HIS A 77 -11.28 -1.74 -1.20
C HIS A 77 -10.95 -0.74 -2.32
N SER A 78 -9.69 -0.68 -2.77
CA SER A 78 -9.26 0.17 -3.90
C SER A 78 -9.60 -0.49 -5.23
N LYS A 79 -10.79 -0.17 -5.75
CA LYS A 79 -11.40 -0.85 -6.91
C LYS A 79 -10.60 -0.70 -8.21
N TYR A 80 -9.73 0.29 -8.32
CA TYR A 80 -9.01 0.62 -9.55
C TYR A 80 -7.52 0.26 -9.52
N LEU A 81 -7.01 -0.23 -8.38
CA LEU A 81 -5.60 -0.56 -8.22
C LEU A 81 -5.29 -1.83 -9.01
N ILE A 82 -4.45 -1.71 -10.05
CA ILE A 82 -4.13 -2.81 -10.97
C ILE A 82 -2.92 -3.62 -10.48
N GLU A 83 -1.96 -2.93 -9.86
CA GLU A 83 -0.71 -3.50 -9.35
C GLU A 83 -0.31 -2.78 -8.04
N THR A 84 0.34 -3.51 -7.14
CA THR A 84 0.91 -2.93 -5.91
C THR A 84 2.12 -2.03 -6.22
N PRO A 85 2.50 -1.09 -5.36
CA PRO A 85 3.69 -0.29 -5.65
C PRO A 85 4.99 -1.09 -5.58
N ASP A 86 6.07 -0.48 -6.06
CA ASP A 86 7.41 -0.96 -5.73
C ASP A 86 7.69 -0.79 -4.23
N PHE A 87 7.95 -1.91 -3.56
CA PHE A 87 8.28 -2.00 -2.14
C PHE A 87 9.78 -1.78 -1.83
N SER A 88 10.65 -1.64 -2.84
CA SER A 88 12.11 -1.53 -2.65
C SER A 88 12.54 -0.35 -1.77
N GLY A 89 11.71 0.71 -1.70
CA GLY A 89 11.93 1.87 -0.84
C GLY A 89 11.17 1.85 0.49
N LEU A 90 10.61 0.70 0.91
CA LEU A 90 9.80 0.56 2.12
C LEU A 90 10.43 -0.43 3.12
N PRO A 91 11.67 -0.21 3.58
CA PRO A 91 12.42 -1.19 4.37
C PRO A 91 11.78 -1.50 5.74
N SER A 92 10.95 -0.59 6.27
CA SER A 92 10.30 -0.75 7.57
C SER A 92 8.85 -1.26 7.49
N LEU A 93 8.37 -1.66 6.30
CA LEU A 93 6.97 -2.07 6.15
C LEU A 93 6.68 -3.35 6.94
N GLU A 94 5.73 -3.26 7.88
CA GLU A 94 5.34 -4.35 8.78
C GLU A 94 3.96 -4.93 8.41
N GLN A 95 3.05 -4.11 7.90
CA GLN A 95 1.69 -4.52 7.56
C GLN A 95 1.22 -3.93 6.22
N LEU A 96 0.75 -4.82 5.35
CA LEU A 96 0.16 -4.48 4.06
C LEU A 96 -1.27 -5.01 3.97
N ILE A 97 -2.24 -4.11 3.84
CA ILE A 97 -3.66 -4.44 3.74
C ILE A 97 -4.18 -4.07 2.34
N LEU A 98 -4.56 -5.08 1.56
CA LEU A 98 -5.07 -4.97 0.19
C LEU A 98 -6.41 -5.69 0.02
N LYS A 99 -7.10 -6.00 1.12
CA LYS A 99 -8.38 -6.71 1.11
C LYS A 99 -9.36 -6.09 0.10
N ASP A 100 -10.05 -6.93 -0.68
CA ASP A 100 -11.12 -6.55 -1.59
C ASP A 100 -10.68 -5.49 -2.63
N CYS A 101 -9.51 -5.71 -3.24
CA CYS A 101 -9.05 -4.94 -4.40
C CYS A 101 -9.37 -5.73 -5.69
N PRO A 102 -10.59 -5.60 -6.25
CA PRO A 102 -11.05 -6.46 -7.33
C PRO A 102 -10.29 -6.31 -8.64
N SER A 103 -9.63 -5.17 -8.91
CA SER A 103 -8.85 -4.98 -10.14
C SER A 103 -7.37 -5.37 -10.00
N LEU A 104 -6.92 -5.78 -8.80
CA LEU A 104 -5.52 -6.09 -8.55
C LEU A 104 -5.16 -7.39 -9.29
N LEU A 105 -4.26 -7.30 -10.27
CA LEU A 105 -3.83 -8.43 -11.11
C LEU A 105 -2.54 -9.05 -10.59
N GLN A 106 -1.62 -8.25 -10.08
CA GLN A 106 -0.30 -8.71 -9.66
C GLN A 106 0.23 -7.93 -8.45
N VAL A 107 1.02 -8.65 -7.64
CA VAL A 107 1.85 -8.04 -6.61
C VAL A 107 3.27 -7.91 -7.14
N HIS A 108 3.83 -6.72 -7.00
CA HIS A 108 5.19 -6.38 -7.41
C HIS A 108 6.20 -7.33 -6.71
N GLN A 109 7.10 -7.93 -7.50
CA GLN A 109 8.20 -8.82 -7.10
C GLN A 109 8.97 -8.38 -5.84
N SER A 110 9.20 -7.08 -5.63
CA SER A 110 10.00 -6.56 -4.51
C SER A 110 9.34 -6.74 -3.14
N ILE A 111 8.08 -7.19 -3.09
CA ILE A 111 7.45 -7.66 -1.84
C ILE A 111 8.25 -8.80 -1.20
N ALA A 112 8.95 -9.60 -2.03
CA ALA A 112 9.76 -10.72 -1.60
C ALA A 112 11.06 -10.30 -0.88
N ASP A 113 11.42 -9.03 -0.95
CA ASP A 113 12.64 -8.49 -0.36
C ASP A 113 12.36 -7.76 0.97
N LEU A 114 11.10 -7.68 1.39
CA LEU A 114 10.70 -7.05 2.65
C LEU A 114 11.17 -7.87 3.86
N SER A 115 12.09 -7.31 4.65
CA SER A 115 12.65 -8.00 5.83
C SER A 115 11.76 -7.90 7.08
N ASN A 116 10.92 -6.88 7.19
CA ASN A 116 10.13 -6.59 8.40
C ASN A 116 8.63 -6.88 8.26
N ILE A 117 8.16 -7.36 7.10
CA ILE A 117 6.74 -7.60 6.87
C ILE A 117 6.23 -8.75 7.73
N VAL A 118 5.23 -8.48 8.55
CA VAL A 118 4.61 -9.43 9.49
C VAL A 118 3.25 -9.90 8.98
N LEU A 119 2.51 -9.02 8.30
CA LEU A 119 1.17 -9.32 7.79
C LEU A 119 0.98 -8.83 6.36
N ILE A 120 0.49 -9.74 5.51
CA ILE A 120 0.00 -9.44 4.17
C ILE A 120 -1.45 -9.94 4.07
N ASN A 121 -2.38 -9.03 3.80
CA ASN A 121 -3.79 -9.37 3.61
C ASN A 121 -4.24 -9.02 2.19
N LEU A 122 -4.45 -10.06 1.37
CA LEU A 122 -4.95 -9.99 0.00
C LEU A 122 -6.36 -10.61 -0.12
N LYS A 123 -7.06 -10.78 1.01
CA LYS A 123 -8.39 -11.40 1.05
C LYS A 123 -9.32 -10.78 0.00
N ASP A 124 -10.05 -11.60 -0.72
CA ASP A 124 -11.05 -11.19 -1.72
C ASP A 124 -10.49 -10.37 -2.90
N CYS A 125 -9.17 -10.40 -3.15
CA CYS A 125 -8.59 -9.91 -4.41
C CYS A 125 -8.87 -10.90 -5.54
N THR A 126 -10.10 -10.89 -6.06
CA THR A 126 -10.65 -11.91 -6.96
C THR A 126 -9.94 -12.00 -8.31
N ASN A 127 -9.36 -10.90 -8.82
CA ASN A 127 -8.59 -10.91 -10.07
C ASN A 127 -7.08 -11.09 -9.91
N LEU A 128 -6.59 -11.34 -8.68
CA LEU A 128 -5.16 -11.52 -8.46
C LEU A 128 -4.67 -12.80 -9.15
N ILE A 129 -3.76 -12.67 -10.11
CA ILE A 129 -3.18 -13.78 -10.90
C ILE A 129 -1.77 -14.10 -10.43
N TYR A 130 -0.99 -13.09 -10.05
CA TYR A 130 0.44 -13.24 -9.73
C TYR A 130 0.79 -12.77 -8.32
N LEU A 131 1.35 -13.68 -7.53
CA LEU A 131 2.02 -13.41 -6.26
C LEU A 131 3.45 -14.00 -6.31
N PRO A 132 4.51 -13.23 -6.05
CA PRO A 132 5.88 -13.73 -6.10
C PRO A 132 6.08 -14.94 -5.17
N ARG A 133 6.59 -16.06 -5.70
CA ARG A 133 6.79 -17.31 -4.93
C ARG A 133 7.67 -17.15 -3.69
N LYS A 134 8.57 -16.16 -3.68
CA LYS A 134 9.43 -15.86 -2.53
C LYS A 134 8.66 -15.27 -1.34
N VAL A 135 7.42 -14.78 -1.52
CA VAL A 135 6.56 -14.33 -0.41
C VAL A 135 6.39 -15.40 0.66
N TYR A 136 6.26 -16.68 0.25
CA TYR A 136 6.14 -17.82 1.15
C TYR A 136 7.43 -18.13 1.94
N LYS A 137 8.55 -17.47 1.61
CA LYS A 137 9.87 -17.64 2.26
C LYS A 137 10.28 -16.42 3.08
N LEU A 138 9.40 -15.42 3.21
CA LEU A 138 9.65 -14.23 4.01
C LEU A 138 9.79 -14.60 5.49
N ARG A 139 10.97 -14.36 6.07
CA ARG A 139 11.31 -14.83 7.44
C ARG A 139 10.44 -14.22 8.53
N SER A 140 10.06 -12.95 8.38
CA SER A 140 9.29 -12.20 9.39
C SER A 140 7.78 -12.34 9.23
N LEU A 141 7.31 -12.91 8.11
CA LEU A 141 5.89 -13.00 7.78
C LEU A 141 5.20 -14.02 8.70
N LYS A 142 4.26 -13.54 9.51
CA LYS A 142 3.46 -14.36 10.42
C LYS A 142 2.06 -14.66 9.89
N THR A 143 1.54 -13.78 9.03
CA THR A 143 0.17 -13.90 8.53
C THR A 143 0.11 -13.55 7.05
N LEU A 144 -0.35 -14.51 6.25
CA LEU A 144 -0.65 -14.34 4.83
C LEU A 144 -2.10 -14.75 4.57
N ILE A 145 -2.95 -13.80 4.20
CA ILE A 145 -4.38 -14.05 3.93
C ILE A 145 -4.64 -13.98 2.43
N LEU A 146 -5.02 -15.11 1.84
CA LEU A 146 -5.31 -15.27 0.41
C LEU A 146 -6.74 -15.79 0.14
N SER A 147 -7.57 -15.92 1.18
CA SER A 147 -8.95 -16.39 1.05
C SER A 147 -9.72 -15.51 0.05
N GLY A 148 -10.43 -16.11 -0.91
CA GLY A 148 -11.19 -15.36 -1.92
C GLY A 148 -10.39 -14.88 -3.14
N CYS A 149 -9.09 -15.15 -3.22
CA CYS A 149 -8.28 -14.91 -4.44
C CYS A 149 -8.53 -16.00 -5.49
N SER A 150 -9.70 -15.98 -6.15
CA SER A 150 -10.15 -17.06 -7.03
C SER A 150 -9.31 -17.30 -8.29
N LYS A 151 -8.62 -16.27 -8.81
CA LYS A 151 -7.74 -16.40 -9.99
C LYS A 151 -6.26 -16.65 -9.65
N LEU A 152 -5.90 -16.68 -8.38
CA LEU A 152 -4.51 -16.87 -7.97
C LEU A 152 -4.12 -18.32 -8.25
N ARG A 153 -3.21 -18.52 -9.20
CA ARG A 153 -2.78 -19.88 -9.56
C ARG A 153 -2.06 -20.52 -8.37
N PRO A 154 -2.39 -21.79 -8.03
CA PRO A 154 -1.66 -22.53 -7.03
C PRO A 154 -0.16 -22.58 -7.34
N LEU A 155 0.67 -22.65 -6.30
CA LEU A 155 2.07 -23.01 -6.45
C LEU A 155 2.15 -24.40 -7.08
N GLU A 156 2.56 -24.50 -8.34
CA GLU A 156 3.01 -25.78 -8.90
C GLU A 156 4.21 -26.25 -8.07
N LYS A 157 4.06 -27.41 -7.43
CA LYS A 157 5.17 -28.13 -6.81
C LYS A 157 6.10 -28.57 -7.94
N ILE A 158 7.33 -28.05 -7.96
CA ILE A 158 8.44 -28.65 -8.71
C ILE A 158 9.19 -29.55 -7.71
#